data_AF-F1L1S2-F1
#
_entry.id   AF-F1L1S2-F1
#
_cell.length_a   1.000
_cell.length_b   1.000
_cell.length_c   1.000
_cell.angle_alpha   90.00
_cell.angle_beta   90.00
_cell.angle_gamma   90.00
#
_symmetry.space_group_name_H-M   'P 1'
#
loop_
_entity.id
_entity.type
_entity.pdbx_description
1 polymer ?
#
loop_
_entity_poly.entity_id
_entity_poly.type
_entity_poly.pdbx_seq_one_letter_code
_entity_poly.pdbx_strand_id
1 'polypeptide(L)'
;MLSYIMLFYADNPNVITKIKRAEIEWNEELKLRNESLVELRLFGDEIVNEKILEDSFSSIPYFIVGALLMIVFVFITISHYHQSILQTLFLTFWTTFCPLMAGLTALGIYAYCGTKITCAMFIAPLLVLGVGVDDGFLMMHNWFTSKEFDSFLRLRSMLITTGPSISLTSLTNFCAFLIGGYLSPPAVRSFCYCTALAIAFDWLFQMVVFVSALLKFHSFSFTLPHREHQGQKRAYARYCEWLRMGPTRYMLVALLVSYWIWSAYHTLQMHERFSPDKTFDSKSQLAESLTWFDRAFNDHEIFDIFVVDPPENSTLLLEHINTLHSLDYLCDNFTTWVRTYEQEYHPEPGPLQEYFEQLPTFIHKYPHLKFLVHFTLNGEGS
;
A
#
# COMPACT_ATOMS: atom_id res chain seq x y z
N MET A 1 -10.55 22.81 25.67
CA MET A 1 -9.90 21.74 24.90
C MET A 1 -8.47 21.69 25.37
N LEU A 2 -8.02 20.57 25.93
CA LEU A 2 -6.64 20.42 26.40
C LEU A 2 -6.02 19.28 25.60
N SER A 3 -5.04 19.61 24.76
CA SER A 3 -4.20 18.64 24.07
C SER A 3 -2.85 18.58 24.79
N TYR A 4 -2.41 17.37 25.12
CA TYR A 4 -1.08 17.12 25.66
C TYR A 4 -0.32 16.29 24.66
N ILE A 5 0.81 16.81 24.20
CA ILE A 5 1.73 16.08 23.32
C ILE A 5 2.87 15.58 24.20
N MET A 6 3.13 14.27 24.16
CA MET A 6 4.25 13.65 24.84
C MET A 6 5.18 13.06 23.78
N LEU A 7 6.41 13.58 23.71
CA LEU A 7 7.45 13.08 22.83
C LEU A 7 8.47 12.31 23.65
N PHE A 8 8.68 11.04 23.30
CA PHE A 8 9.65 10.18 23.97
C PHE A 8 10.81 9.87 23.04
N TYR A 9 12.02 10.21 23.47
CA TYR A 9 13.26 9.86 22.78
C TYR A 9 14.04 8.87 23.65
N ALA A 10 14.38 7.71 23.10
CA ALA A 10 15.19 6.72 23.80
C ALA A 10 16.20 6.08 22.84
N ASP A 11 17.48 6.13 23.21
CA ASP A 11 18.55 5.50 22.42
C ASP A 11 18.55 3.98 22.53
N ASN A 12 17.97 3.44 23.62
CA ASN A 12 17.94 2.01 23.88
C ASN A 12 16.66 1.36 23.28
N PRO A 13 16.78 0.37 22.37
CA PRO A 13 15.64 -0.29 21.75
C PRO A 13 14.71 -0.99 22.77
N ASN A 14 15.23 -1.42 23.92
CA ASN A 14 14.42 -2.02 24.98
C ASN A 14 13.52 -1.00 25.69
N VAL A 15 13.94 0.27 25.73
CA VAL A 15 13.14 1.34 26.33
C VAL A 15 12.03 1.75 25.37
N ILE A 16 12.33 1.86 24.07
CA ILE A 16 11.32 2.12 23.03
C ILE A 16 10.22 1.05 23.06
N THR A 17 10.57 -0.23 23.17
CA THR A 17 9.57 -1.31 23.23
C THR A 17 8.71 -1.27 24.50
N LYS A 18 9.25 -0.83 25.64
CA LYS A 18 8.46 -0.58 26.86
C LYS A 18 7.49 0.59 26.70
N ILE A 19 7.94 1.70 26.11
CA ILE A 19 7.10 2.88 25.86
C ILE A 19 5.93 2.50 24.94
N LYS A 20 6.22 1.82 23.83
CA LYS A 20 5.22 1.30 22.90
C LYS A 20 4.18 0.40 23.58
N ARG A 21 4.61 -0.46 24.50
CA ARG A 21 3.69 -1.31 25.26
C ARG A 21 2.83 -0.49 26.23
N ALA A 22 3.43 0.44 26.95
CA ALA A 22 2.70 1.30 27.88
C ALA A 22 1.66 2.18 27.17
N GLU A 23 1.94 2.61 25.94
CA GLU A 23 1.01 3.35 25.08
C GLU A 23 -0.26 2.52 24.78
N ILE A 24 -0.09 1.25 24.42
CA ILE A 24 -1.20 0.31 24.16
C ILE A 24 -1.98 0.05 25.46
N GLU A 25 -1.30 -0.27 26.55
CA GLU A 25 -1.93 -0.54 27.86
C GLU A 25 -2.76 0.67 28.32
N TRP A 26 -2.23 1.88 28.16
CA TRP A 26 -2.95 3.10 28.53
C TRP A 26 -4.18 3.34 27.63
N ASN A 27 -4.07 3.07 26.33
CA ASN A 27 -5.21 3.14 25.41
C ASN A 27 -6.33 2.18 25.83
N GLU A 28 -5.99 0.97 26.25
CA GLU A 28 -6.97 -0.01 26.75
C GLU A 28 -7.62 0.45 28.05
N GLU A 29 -6.84 0.97 29.00
CA GLU A 29 -7.38 1.52 30.25
C GLU A 29 -8.33 2.70 29.98
N LEU A 30 -8.00 3.58 29.04
CA LEU A 30 -8.85 4.70 28.65
C LEU A 30 -10.16 4.23 28.00
N LYS A 31 -10.12 3.18 27.17
CA LYS A 31 -11.33 2.56 26.60
C LYS A 31 -12.29 2.03 27.67
N LEU A 32 -11.75 1.51 28.77
CA LEU A 32 -12.53 0.94 29.86
C LEU A 32 -13.10 2.01 30.81
N ARG A 33 -12.47 3.20 30.85
CA ARG A 33 -12.94 4.33 31.67
C ARG A 33 -14.14 5.00 31.00
N ASN A 34 -15.33 4.70 31.51
CA ASN A 34 -16.56 5.39 31.12
C ASN A 34 -16.85 6.55 32.09
N GLU A 35 -16.11 7.66 31.95
CA GLU A 35 -16.36 8.89 32.71
C GLU A 35 -17.28 9.83 31.92
N SER A 36 -18.42 10.23 32.49
CA SER A 36 -19.45 11.02 31.80
C SER A 36 -19.11 12.50 31.61
N LEU A 37 -18.04 12.98 32.25
CA LEU A 37 -17.71 14.41 32.35
C LEU A 37 -16.49 14.81 31.52
N VAL A 38 -15.53 13.89 31.31
CA VAL A 38 -14.31 14.12 30.54
C VAL A 38 -14.01 12.87 29.72
N GLU A 39 -13.99 13.02 28.40
CA GLU A 39 -13.57 11.97 27.48
C GLU A 39 -12.10 12.17 27.12
N LEU A 40 -11.25 11.23 27.53
CA LEU A 40 -9.82 11.23 27.22
C LEU A 40 -9.58 10.28 26.05
N ARG A 41 -8.96 10.80 24.98
CA ARG A 41 -8.59 10.03 23.79
C ARG A 41 -7.09 10.10 23.61
N LEU A 42 -6.47 8.93 23.39
CA LEU A 42 -5.05 8.81 23.14
C LEU A 42 -4.82 8.62 21.64
N PHE A 43 -3.84 9.34 21.11
CA PHE A 43 -3.34 9.18 19.75
C PHE A 43 -1.83 8.97 19.85
N GLY A 44 -1.34 7.91 19.22
CA GLY A 44 0.08 7.57 19.23
C GLY A 44 0.46 6.59 18.13
N ASP A 45 1.75 6.56 17.83
CA ASP A 45 2.31 5.84 16.68
C ASP A 45 2.09 4.32 16.78
N GLU A 46 2.22 3.75 17.98
CA GLU A 46 2.05 2.31 18.14
C GLU A 46 0.57 1.91 18.09
N ILE A 47 -0.32 2.73 18.64
CA ILE A 47 -1.77 2.52 18.54
C ILE A 47 -2.20 2.50 17.07
N VAL A 48 -1.69 3.44 16.27
CA VAL A 48 -1.94 3.48 14.82
C VAL A 48 -1.42 2.21 14.15
N ASN A 49 -0.18 1.81 14.45
CA ASN A 49 0.44 0.62 13.86
C ASN A 49 -0.30 -0.68 14.22
N GLU A 50 -0.69 -0.84 15.49
CA GLU A 50 -1.49 -1.98 15.96
C GLU A 50 -2.85 -2.01 15.27
N LYS A 51 -3.51 -0.86 15.13
CA LYS A 51 -4.81 -0.80 14.47
C LYS A 51 -4.74 -1.18 12.99
N ILE A 52 -3.71 -0.72 12.27
CA ILE A 52 -3.46 -1.13 10.88
C ILE A 52 -3.25 -2.64 10.79
N LEU A 53 -2.51 -3.25 11.73
CA LEU A 53 -2.29 -4.70 11.77
C LEU A 53 -3.60 -5.46 12.04
N GLU A 54 -4.39 -5.01 13.01
CA GLU A 54 -5.70 -5.61 13.34
C GLU A 54 -6.65 -5.60 12.12
N ASP A 55 -6.74 -4.47 11.42
CA ASP A 55 -7.59 -4.33 10.23
C ASP A 55 -7.07 -5.19 9.07
N SER A 56 -5.75 -5.42 9.02
CA SER A 56 -5.13 -6.30 8.03
C SER A 56 -5.42 -7.77 8.31
N PHE A 57 -5.38 -8.22 9.57
CA PHE A 57 -5.82 -9.56 9.96
C PHE A 57 -7.31 -9.77 9.70
N SER A 58 -8.13 -8.74 9.96
CA SER A 58 -9.56 -8.73 9.67
C SER A 58 -9.85 -8.83 8.16
N SER A 59 -8.89 -8.48 7.30
CA SER A 59 -9.00 -8.56 5.83
C SER A 59 -8.71 -9.97 5.27
N ILE A 60 -7.96 -10.81 5.99
CA ILE A 60 -7.61 -12.19 5.59
C ILE A 60 -8.83 -13.04 5.17
N PRO A 61 -9.96 -13.09 5.90
CA PRO A 61 -11.11 -13.89 5.49
C PRO A 61 -11.66 -13.47 4.13
N TYR A 62 -11.66 -12.18 3.79
CA TYR A 62 -12.11 -11.71 2.47
C TYR A 62 -11.18 -12.19 1.36
N PHE A 63 -9.87 -12.21 1.60
CA PHE A 63 -8.91 -12.78 0.64
C PHE A 63 -9.09 -14.28 0.45
N ILE A 64 -9.40 -15.03 1.51
CA ILE A 64 -9.71 -16.47 1.43
C ILE A 64 -10.98 -16.70 0.60
N VAL A 65 -12.05 -15.93 0.84
CA VAL A 65 -13.28 -16.00 0.06
C VAL A 65 -13.00 -15.67 -1.41
N GLY A 66 -12.23 -14.62 -1.69
CA GLY A 66 -11.82 -14.26 -3.05
C GLY A 66 -11.05 -15.37 -3.75
N ALA A 67 -10.07 -15.98 -3.08
CA ALA A 67 -9.29 -17.09 -3.62
C ALA A 67 -10.17 -18.33 -3.89
N LEU A 68 -11.09 -18.66 -2.99
CA LEU A 68 -12.04 -19.76 -3.18
C LEU A 68 -12.98 -19.52 -4.36
N LEU A 69 -13.54 -18.32 -4.49
CA LEU A 69 -14.38 -17.96 -5.63
C LEU A 69 -13.62 -18.06 -6.96
N MET A 70 -12.36 -17.64 -6.97
CA MET A 70 -11.48 -17.77 -8.12
C MET A 70 -11.25 -19.25 -8.47
N ILE A 71 -10.95 -20.12 -7.49
CA ILE A 71 -10.77 -21.57 -7.71
C ILE A 71 -12.05 -22.20 -8.30
N VAL A 72 -13.23 -21.84 -7.77
CA VAL A 72 -14.52 -22.31 -8.28
C VAL A 72 -14.73 -21.85 -9.72
N PHE A 73 -14.42 -20.59 -10.02
CA PHE A 73 -14.50 -20.05 -11.38
C PHE A 73 -13.58 -20.80 -12.36
N VAL A 74 -12.34 -21.10 -11.96
CA VAL A 74 -11.40 -21.90 -12.76
C VAL A 74 -11.93 -23.30 -12.98
N PHE A 75 -12.46 -23.94 -11.95
CA PHE A 75 -13.04 -25.27 -12.06
C PHE A 75 -14.20 -25.33 -13.07
N ILE A 76 -15.14 -24.37 -13.00
CA ILE A 76 -16.27 -24.28 -13.93
C ILE A 76 -15.79 -24.09 -15.37
N THR A 77 -14.80 -23.21 -15.57
CA THR A 77 -14.26 -22.91 -16.90
C THR A 77 -13.53 -24.11 -17.50
N ILE A 78 -12.73 -24.84 -16.72
CA ILE A 78 -12.03 -26.04 -17.20
C ILE A 78 -13.01 -27.19 -17.45
N SER A 79 -14.06 -27.31 -16.64
CA SER A 79 -15.10 -28.33 -16.81
C SER A 79 -15.78 -28.26 -18.19
N HIS A 80 -15.80 -27.08 -18.82
CA HIS A 80 -16.32 -26.91 -20.18
C HIS A 80 -15.59 -27.76 -21.23
N TYR A 81 -14.32 -28.09 -21.03
CA TYR A 81 -13.53 -28.92 -21.96
C TYR A 81 -13.89 -30.42 -21.90
N HIS A 82 -14.95 -30.80 -21.17
CA HIS A 82 -15.52 -32.15 -21.09
C HIS A 82 -14.49 -33.22 -20.73
N GLN A 83 -13.60 -32.91 -19.80
CA GLN A 83 -12.63 -33.85 -19.22
C GLN A 83 -13.26 -34.66 -18.08
N SER A 84 -12.60 -35.75 -17.67
CA SER A 84 -12.96 -36.43 -16.43
C SER A 84 -12.88 -35.45 -15.25
N ILE A 85 -13.75 -35.62 -14.25
CA ILE A 85 -13.80 -34.75 -13.07
C ILE A 85 -12.42 -34.72 -12.38
N LEU A 86 -11.74 -35.87 -12.32
CA LEU A 86 -10.41 -35.99 -11.72
C LEU A 86 -9.36 -35.16 -12.46
N GLN A 87 -9.31 -35.23 -13.80
CA GLN A 87 -8.39 -34.39 -14.60
C GLN A 87 -8.69 -32.90 -14.47
N THR A 88 -9.98 -32.54 -14.45
CA THR A 88 -10.43 -31.15 -14.24
C THR A 88 -9.95 -30.62 -12.89
N LEU A 89 -10.09 -31.42 -11.82
CA LEU A 89 -9.60 -31.06 -10.48
C LEU A 89 -8.07 -30.92 -10.44
N PHE A 90 -7.32 -31.84 -11.04
CA PHE A 90 -5.87 -31.75 -11.10
C PHE A 90 -5.39 -30.52 -11.87
N LEU A 91 -6.01 -30.22 -13.01
CA LEU A 91 -5.63 -29.07 -13.83
C LEU A 91 -6.00 -27.75 -13.15
N THR A 92 -7.18 -27.69 -12.51
CA THR A 92 -7.59 -26.56 -11.66
C THR A 92 -6.55 -26.35 -10.55
N PHE A 93 -6.21 -27.41 -9.82
CA PHE A 93 -5.24 -27.34 -8.73
C PHE A 93 -3.90 -26.77 -9.20
N TRP A 94 -3.30 -27.31 -10.27
CA TRP A 94 -2.01 -26.82 -10.77
C TRP A 94 -2.09 -25.39 -11.32
N THR A 95 -3.20 -25.02 -11.97
CA THR A 95 -3.41 -23.65 -12.49
C THR A 95 -3.46 -22.62 -11.35
N THR A 96 -4.09 -22.96 -10.23
CA THR A 96 -4.21 -22.03 -9.09
C THR A 96 -3.03 -22.11 -8.12
N PHE A 97 -2.38 -23.28 -8.04
CA PHE A 97 -1.29 -23.52 -7.11
C PHE A 97 0.01 -22.84 -7.55
N CYS A 98 0.33 -22.81 -8.86
CA CYS A 98 1.57 -22.17 -9.34
C CYS A 98 1.63 -20.66 -8.98
N PRO A 99 0.59 -19.86 -9.24
CA PRO A 99 0.60 -18.44 -8.90
C PRO A 99 0.58 -18.17 -7.39
N LEU A 100 -0.17 -18.98 -6.61
CA LEU A 100 -0.15 -18.88 -5.14
C LEU A 100 1.25 -19.17 -4.59
N MET A 101 1.89 -20.22 -5.10
CA MET A 101 3.24 -20.59 -4.71
C MET A 101 4.21 -19.46 -5.04
N ALA A 102 4.10 -18.82 -6.21
CA ALA A 102 4.93 -17.68 -6.59
C ALA A 102 4.78 -16.47 -5.65
N GLY A 103 3.54 -16.12 -5.30
CA GLY A 103 3.24 -15.07 -4.31
C GLY A 103 3.84 -15.38 -2.94
N LEU A 104 3.66 -16.60 -2.45
CA LEU A 104 4.20 -17.05 -1.16
C LEU A 104 5.73 -17.13 -1.16
N THR A 105 6.36 -17.55 -2.25
CA THR A 105 7.83 -17.58 -2.35
C THR A 105 8.42 -16.18 -2.34
N ALA A 106 7.79 -15.22 -3.03
CA ALA A 106 8.22 -13.82 -2.97
C ALA A 106 8.14 -13.28 -1.54
N LEU A 107 7.00 -13.47 -0.85
CA LEU A 107 6.86 -13.09 0.56
C LEU A 107 7.91 -13.77 1.45
N GLY A 108 8.16 -15.07 1.24
CA GLY A 108 9.16 -15.84 1.97
C GLY A 108 10.58 -15.32 1.79
N ILE A 109 10.95 -14.87 0.58
CA ILE A 109 12.26 -14.26 0.30
C ILE A 109 12.40 -12.92 1.03
N TYR A 110 11.37 -12.07 1.00
CA TYR A 110 11.39 -10.79 1.73
C TYR A 110 11.48 -11.01 3.26
N ALA A 111 10.77 -12.00 3.78
CA ALA A 111 10.86 -12.40 5.18
C ALA A 111 12.27 -12.91 5.53
N TYR A 112 12.89 -13.72 4.67
CA TYR A 112 14.24 -14.24 4.85
C TYR A 112 15.31 -13.14 4.82
N CYS A 113 15.14 -12.14 3.95
CA CYS A 113 16.04 -10.98 3.87
C CYS A 113 15.91 -10.01 5.07
N GLY A 114 15.05 -10.29 6.05
CA GLY A 114 14.88 -9.47 7.25
C GLY A 114 14.16 -8.14 7.00
N THR A 115 13.47 -8.01 5.86
CA THR A 115 12.67 -6.82 5.58
C THR A 115 11.36 -6.86 6.37
N LYS A 116 10.92 -5.71 6.89
CA LYS A 116 9.65 -5.61 7.62
C LYS A 116 8.49 -5.90 6.66
N ILE A 117 7.73 -6.97 6.94
CA ILE A 117 6.53 -7.30 6.17
C ILE A 117 5.47 -6.25 6.47
N THR A 118 5.04 -5.56 5.42
CA THR A 118 3.98 -4.55 5.52
C THR A 118 2.64 -5.17 5.14
N CYS A 119 1.55 -4.62 5.67
CA CYS A 119 0.20 -5.11 5.42
C CYS A 119 -0.16 -5.19 3.93
N ALA A 120 0.30 -4.22 3.14
CA ALA A 120 0.09 -4.19 1.70
C ALA A 120 0.69 -5.42 0.98
N MET A 121 1.78 -6.00 1.48
CA MET A 121 2.40 -7.18 0.87
C MET A 121 1.48 -8.40 0.87
N PHE A 122 0.55 -8.52 1.82
CA PHE A 122 -0.42 -9.62 1.86
C PHE A 122 -1.43 -9.59 0.69
N ILE A 123 -1.54 -8.47 -0.02
CA ILE A 123 -2.35 -8.35 -1.23
C ILE A 123 -1.67 -9.02 -2.44
N ALA A 124 -0.33 -9.08 -2.45
CA ALA A 124 0.45 -9.53 -3.60
C ALA A 124 0.10 -10.97 -4.07
N PRO A 125 -0.05 -11.99 -3.19
CA PRO A 125 -0.41 -13.33 -3.63
C PRO A 125 -1.77 -13.43 -4.32
N LEU A 126 -2.75 -12.62 -3.89
CA LEU A 126 -4.08 -12.60 -4.52
C LEU A 126 -4.02 -11.90 -5.88
N LEU A 127 -3.24 -10.82 -6.00
CA LEU A 127 -3.04 -10.12 -7.26
C LEU A 127 -2.37 -11.03 -8.29
N VAL A 128 -1.31 -11.73 -7.87
CA VAL A 128 -0.57 -12.67 -8.72
C VAL A 128 -1.43 -13.86 -9.10
N LEU A 129 -2.31 -14.33 -8.21
CA LEU A 129 -3.29 -15.38 -8.54
C LEU A 129 -4.15 -15.01 -9.75
N GLY A 130 -4.62 -13.76 -9.84
CA GLY A 130 -5.40 -13.30 -10.99
C GLY A 130 -4.60 -13.30 -12.29
N VAL A 131 -3.35 -12.81 -12.24
CA VAL A 131 -2.47 -12.74 -13.41
C VAL A 131 -2.07 -14.15 -13.89
N GLY A 132 -1.60 -15.01 -12.99
CA GLY A 132 -1.11 -16.34 -13.38
C GLY A 132 -2.21 -17.31 -13.83
N VAL A 133 -3.46 -17.10 -13.37
CA VAL A 133 -4.62 -17.86 -13.88
C VAL A 133 -4.96 -17.49 -15.32
N ASP A 134 -4.82 -16.21 -15.71
CA ASP A 134 -5.01 -15.77 -17.10
C ASP A 134 -3.98 -16.44 -18.02
N ASP A 135 -2.70 -16.43 -17.63
CA ASP A 135 -1.63 -17.11 -18.35
C ASP A 135 -1.90 -18.63 -18.46
N GLY A 136 -2.40 -19.24 -17.38
CA GLY A 136 -2.82 -20.64 -17.35
C GLY A 136 -3.95 -20.97 -18.31
N PHE A 137 -4.98 -20.13 -18.37
CA PHE A 137 -6.09 -20.30 -19.32
C PHE A 137 -5.64 -20.17 -20.76
N LEU A 138 -4.78 -19.21 -21.07
CA LEU A 138 -4.26 -19.04 -22.42
C LEU A 138 -3.47 -20.28 -22.88
N MET A 139 -2.63 -20.82 -22.00
CA MET A 139 -1.89 -22.08 -22.23
C MET A 139 -2.82 -23.28 -22.41
N MET A 140 -3.81 -23.44 -21.54
CA MET A 140 -4.80 -24.51 -21.64
C MET A 140 -5.62 -24.43 -22.92
N HIS A 141 -6.06 -23.24 -23.30
CA HIS A 141 -6.86 -23.04 -24.50
C HIS A 141 -6.10 -23.50 -25.76
N ASN A 142 -4.84 -23.08 -25.90
CA ASN A 142 -4.01 -23.50 -27.02
C ASN A 142 -3.61 -24.98 -26.94
N TRP A 143 -3.45 -25.53 -25.74
CA TRP A 143 -3.24 -26.97 -25.54
C TRP A 143 -4.43 -27.82 -26.03
N PHE A 144 -5.66 -27.42 -25.69
CA PHE A 144 -6.88 -28.14 -26.07
C PHE A 144 -7.31 -27.91 -27.52
N THR A 145 -6.93 -26.77 -28.11
CA THR A 145 -7.25 -26.45 -29.51
C THR A 145 -6.24 -27.05 -30.50
N SER A 146 -5.08 -27.50 -30.02
CA SER A 146 -4.04 -28.09 -30.86
C SER A 146 -4.47 -29.41 -31.51
N LYS A 147 -4.11 -29.57 -32.79
CA LYS A 147 -4.43 -30.73 -33.62
C LYS A 147 -3.38 -31.85 -33.53
N GLU A 148 -2.24 -31.59 -32.89
CA GLU A 148 -1.12 -32.51 -32.81
C GLU A 148 -1.44 -33.69 -31.88
N PHE A 149 -1.22 -34.93 -32.33
CA PHE A 149 -1.48 -36.14 -31.54
C PHE A 149 -0.36 -36.48 -30.57
N ASP A 150 0.89 -36.15 -30.92
CA ASP A 150 2.03 -36.35 -30.05
C ASP A 150 2.11 -35.25 -28.98
N SER A 151 2.37 -35.65 -27.74
CA SER A 151 2.37 -34.75 -26.58
C SER A 151 3.52 -33.75 -26.64
N PHE A 152 4.68 -34.15 -27.18
CA PHE A 152 5.82 -33.25 -27.33
C PHE A 152 5.62 -32.24 -28.46
N LEU A 153 5.11 -32.69 -29.62
CA LEU A 153 4.74 -31.79 -30.72
C LEU A 153 3.65 -30.80 -30.32
N ARG A 154 2.64 -31.26 -29.56
CA ARG A 154 1.59 -30.39 -29.01
C ARG A 154 2.15 -29.34 -28.07
N LEU A 155 3.03 -29.73 -27.14
CA LEU A 155 3.68 -28.79 -26.23
C LEU A 155 4.49 -27.75 -27.00
N ARG A 156 5.30 -28.19 -27.97
CA ARG A 156 6.08 -27.30 -28.82
C ARG A 156 5.19 -26.30 -29.54
N SER A 157 4.09 -26.74 -30.14
CA SER A 157 3.14 -25.87 -30.83
C SER A 157 2.51 -24.85 -29.88
N MET A 158 2.10 -25.28 -28.68
CA MET A 158 1.52 -24.40 -27.67
C MET A 158 2.53 -23.34 -27.20
N LEU A 159 3.76 -23.75 -26.91
CA LEU A 159 4.81 -22.85 -26.43
C LEU A 159 5.24 -21.85 -27.51
N ILE A 160 5.33 -22.26 -28.77
CA ILE A 160 5.64 -21.36 -29.89
C ILE A 160 4.54 -20.31 -30.08
N THR A 161 3.27 -20.71 -29.93
CA THR A 161 2.12 -19.80 -30.18
C THR A 161 1.85 -18.88 -28.99
N THR A 162 1.99 -19.40 -27.77
CA THR A 162 1.53 -18.74 -26.54
C THR A 162 2.65 -18.18 -25.69
N GLY A 163 3.81 -18.85 -25.69
CA GLY A 163 4.95 -18.50 -24.84
C GLY A 163 5.42 -17.06 -25.03
N PRO A 164 5.58 -16.54 -26.27
CA PRO A 164 5.96 -15.14 -26.48
C PRO A 164 4.95 -14.14 -25.91
N SER A 165 3.65 -14.44 -26.01
CA SER A 165 2.59 -13.58 -25.47
C SER A 165 2.67 -13.50 -23.94
N ILE A 166 2.76 -14.66 -23.28
CA ILE A 166 2.86 -14.74 -21.81
C ILE A 166 4.14 -14.09 -21.31
N SER A 167 5.26 -14.34 -22.00
CA SER A 167 6.54 -13.75 -21.59
C SER A 167 6.53 -12.23 -21.72
N LEU A 168 5.84 -11.69 -22.74
CA LEU A 168 5.67 -10.25 -22.91
C LEU A 168 4.74 -9.65 -21.84
N THR A 169 3.61 -10.29 -21.52
CA THR A 169 2.70 -9.82 -20.47
C THR A 169 3.35 -9.87 -19.09
N SER A 170 4.02 -10.96 -18.72
CA SER A 170 4.73 -11.06 -17.44
C SER A 170 5.89 -10.05 -17.36
N LEU A 171 6.67 -9.85 -18.44
CA LEU A 171 7.77 -8.88 -18.46
C LEU A 171 7.26 -7.44 -18.33
N THR A 172 6.19 -7.09 -19.04
CA THR A 172 5.61 -5.74 -18.95
C THR A 172 5.02 -5.48 -17.57
N ASN A 173 4.33 -6.46 -16.96
CA ASN A 173 3.85 -6.38 -15.59
C ASN A 173 5.01 -6.24 -14.58
N PHE A 174 6.06 -7.03 -14.72
CA PHE A 174 7.27 -6.93 -13.90
C PHE A 174 7.89 -5.53 -13.96
N CYS A 175 8.11 -5.00 -15.17
CA CYS A 175 8.63 -3.65 -15.36
C CYS A 175 7.70 -2.57 -14.79
N ALA A 176 6.39 -2.71 -14.97
CA ALA A 176 5.41 -1.76 -14.43
C ALA A 176 5.47 -1.70 -12.90
N PHE A 177 5.53 -2.85 -12.22
CA PHE A 177 5.67 -2.88 -10.75
C PHE A 177 7.04 -2.42 -10.27
N LEU A 178 8.13 -2.65 -11.02
CA LEU A 178 9.44 -2.08 -10.69
C LEU A 178 9.46 -0.56 -10.76
N ILE A 179 8.96 0.01 -11.87
CA ILE A 179 8.86 1.47 -12.04
C ILE A 179 7.91 2.06 -11.00
N GLY A 180 6.78 1.39 -10.76
CA GLY A 180 5.84 1.74 -9.70
C GLY A 180 6.51 1.77 -8.33
N GLY A 181 7.33 0.77 -8.01
CA GLY A 181 8.10 0.73 -6.76
C GLY A 181 9.13 1.86 -6.65
N TYR A 182 9.80 2.21 -7.73
CA TYR A 182 10.78 3.30 -7.74
C TYR A 182 10.15 4.68 -7.49
N LEU A 183 8.99 4.93 -8.09
CA LEU A 183 8.27 6.21 -7.98
C LEU A 183 7.37 6.32 -6.75
N SER A 184 7.01 5.19 -6.12
CA SER A 184 6.04 5.18 -5.02
C SER A 184 6.64 5.61 -3.68
N PRO A 185 5.81 6.21 -2.79
CA PRO A 185 6.19 6.45 -1.41
C PRO A 185 6.66 5.18 -0.68
N PRO A 186 7.50 5.32 0.39
CA PRO A 186 8.06 4.19 1.11
C PRO A 186 7.05 3.13 1.57
N ALA A 187 5.82 3.55 1.92
CA ALA A 187 4.75 2.67 2.39
C ALA A 187 4.27 1.66 1.35
N VAL A 188 4.24 2.02 0.06
CA VAL A 188 3.73 1.17 -1.03
C VAL A 188 4.87 0.54 -1.84
N ARG A 189 6.06 1.16 -1.81
CA ARG A 189 7.25 0.70 -2.51
C ARG A 189 7.60 -0.78 -2.24
N SER A 190 7.54 -1.20 -0.98
CA SER A 190 7.88 -2.58 -0.61
C SER A 190 6.86 -3.59 -1.15
N PHE A 191 5.58 -3.21 -1.25
CA PHE A 191 4.55 -4.00 -1.92
C PHE A 191 4.80 -4.12 -3.43
N CYS A 192 5.15 -3.02 -4.10
CA CYS A 192 5.44 -3.04 -5.54
C CYS A 192 6.62 -3.95 -5.88
N TYR A 193 7.73 -3.86 -5.14
CA TYR A 193 8.88 -4.75 -5.38
C TYR A 193 8.57 -6.22 -5.05
N CYS A 194 7.83 -6.49 -3.98
CA CYS A 194 7.37 -7.84 -3.66
C CYS A 194 6.49 -8.41 -4.77
N THR A 195 5.59 -7.60 -5.33
CA THR A 195 4.69 -8.02 -6.41
C THR A 195 5.44 -8.23 -7.72
N ALA A 196 6.42 -7.38 -8.05
CA ALA A 196 7.31 -7.59 -9.19
C ALA A 196 8.04 -8.94 -9.07
N LEU A 197 8.64 -9.22 -7.92
CA LEU A 197 9.30 -10.49 -7.67
C LEU A 197 8.34 -11.69 -7.78
N ALA A 198 7.12 -11.55 -7.26
CA ALA A 198 6.09 -12.59 -7.36
C ALA A 198 5.68 -12.87 -8.81
N ILE A 199 5.52 -11.85 -9.65
CA ILE A 199 5.22 -12.01 -11.09
C ILE A 199 6.37 -12.70 -11.83
N ALA A 200 7.62 -12.40 -11.47
CA ALA A 200 8.78 -13.08 -12.06
C ALA A 200 8.80 -14.57 -11.70
N PHE A 201 8.50 -14.92 -10.44
CA PHE A 201 8.35 -16.31 -10.02
C PHE A 201 7.13 -16.99 -10.62
N ASP A 202 6.02 -16.27 -10.82
CA ASP A 202 4.82 -16.78 -11.45
C ASP A 202 5.11 -17.21 -12.89
N TRP A 203 5.74 -16.34 -13.69
CA TRP A 203 6.21 -16.69 -15.03
C TRP A 203 7.12 -17.93 -15.03
N LEU A 204 8.06 -18.02 -14.09
CA LEU A 204 8.98 -19.15 -13.97
C LEU A 204 8.22 -20.45 -13.63
N PHE A 205 7.34 -20.42 -12.64
CA PHE A 205 6.56 -21.58 -12.22
C PHE A 205 5.55 -21.99 -13.29
N GLN A 206 4.98 -21.04 -14.03
CA GLN A 206 4.09 -21.34 -15.13
C GLN A 206 4.84 -22.05 -16.27
N MET A 207 6.02 -21.55 -16.64
CA MET A 207 6.83 -22.13 -17.71
C MET A 207 7.47 -23.47 -17.34
N VAL A 208 7.83 -23.69 -16.07
CA VAL A 208 8.52 -24.91 -15.63
C VAL A 208 7.55 -25.94 -15.05
N VAL A 209 6.72 -25.54 -14.09
CA VAL A 209 5.86 -26.45 -13.32
C VAL A 209 4.54 -26.70 -14.05
N PHE A 210 3.84 -25.65 -14.48
CA PHE A 210 2.54 -25.79 -15.13
C PHE A 210 2.63 -26.46 -16.51
N VAL A 211 3.61 -26.09 -17.34
CA VAL A 211 3.93 -26.80 -18.59
C VAL A 211 4.18 -28.30 -18.35
N SER A 212 4.98 -28.64 -17.34
CA SER A 212 5.28 -30.04 -17.02
C SER A 212 4.04 -30.80 -16.54
N ALA A 213 3.16 -30.13 -15.78
CA ALA A 213 1.88 -30.68 -15.39
C ALA A 213 0.99 -30.97 -16.61
N LEU A 214 0.87 -30.02 -17.55
CA LEU A 214 0.12 -30.22 -18.80
C LEU A 214 0.61 -31.45 -19.58
N LEU A 215 1.94 -31.62 -19.70
CA LEU A 215 2.55 -32.76 -20.38
C LEU A 215 2.19 -34.10 -19.70
N LYS A 216 2.22 -34.15 -18.37
CA LYS A 216 1.95 -35.38 -17.61
C LYS A 216 0.49 -35.82 -17.66
N PHE A 217 -0.44 -34.88 -17.58
CA PHE A 217 -1.87 -35.21 -17.47
C PHE A 217 -2.55 -35.49 -18.82
N HIS A 218 -1.87 -35.21 -19.94
CA HIS A 218 -2.43 -35.38 -21.28
C HIS A 218 -1.52 -36.18 -22.24
N SER A 219 -0.92 -37.28 -21.76
CA SER A 219 -0.35 -38.32 -22.62
C SER A 219 -1.41 -39.26 -23.21
N PHE A 220 -2.61 -39.32 -22.62
CA PHE A 220 -3.72 -40.10 -23.13
C PHE A 220 -4.56 -39.29 -24.11
N SER A 221 -4.37 -39.62 -25.38
CA SER A 221 -5.17 -39.16 -26.51
C SER A 221 -6.66 -39.37 -26.24
N PHE A 222 -7.39 -38.28 -26.04
CA PHE A 222 -8.80 -38.24 -26.39
C PHE A 222 -8.93 -37.35 -27.62
N THR A 223 -9.56 -37.91 -28.65
CA THR A 223 -10.22 -37.11 -29.68
C THR A 223 -11.22 -36.23 -28.95
N LEU A 224 -10.95 -34.92 -28.83
CA LEU A 224 -12.02 -33.99 -28.50
C LEU A 224 -13.15 -34.27 -29.51
N PRO A 225 -14.38 -34.60 -29.07
CA PRO A 225 -15.48 -34.59 -29.99
C PRO A 225 -15.50 -33.17 -30.55
N HIS A 226 -15.27 -33.04 -31.85
CA HIS A 226 -15.27 -31.78 -32.59
C HIS A 226 -16.71 -31.25 -32.71
N ARG A 227 -17.48 -31.34 -31.63
CA ARG A 227 -18.79 -30.76 -31.48
C ARG A 227 -18.60 -29.37 -30.89
N GLU A 228 -17.89 -28.54 -31.64
CA GLU A 228 -17.95 -27.09 -31.44
C GLU A 228 -19.43 -26.73 -31.42
N HIS A 229 -19.91 -26.19 -30.30
CA HIS A 229 -21.29 -25.71 -30.23
C HIS A 229 -21.45 -24.63 -31.31
N GLN A 230 -22.05 -24.99 -32.45
CA GLN A 230 -22.34 -24.08 -33.57
C GLN A 230 -23.04 -22.81 -33.08
N GLY A 231 -23.77 -22.87 -31.96
CA GLY A 231 -24.38 -21.71 -31.29
C GLY A 231 -23.37 -20.68 -30.74
N GLN A 232 -22.27 -21.10 -30.09
CA GLN A 232 -21.24 -20.19 -29.59
C GLN A 232 -20.48 -19.53 -30.74
N LYS A 233 -20.06 -20.29 -31.76
CA LYS A 233 -19.44 -19.72 -32.96
C LYS A 233 -20.35 -18.73 -33.69
N ARG A 234 -21.66 -18.99 -33.75
CA ARG A 234 -22.63 -18.03 -34.30
C ARG A 234 -22.75 -16.77 -33.44
N ALA A 235 -22.70 -16.87 -32.12
CA ALA A 235 -22.74 -15.71 -31.24
C ALA A 235 -21.49 -14.82 -31.41
N TYR A 236 -20.29 -15.42 -31.40
CA TYR A 236 -19.04 -14.71 -31.65
C TYR A 236 -18.98 -14.12 -33.06
N ALA A 237 -19.41 -14.87 -34.09
CA ALA A 237 -19.47 -14.38 -35.45
C ALA A 237 -20.45 -13.19 -35.59
N ARG A 238 -21.63 -13.28 -34.97
CA ARG A 238 -22.61 -12.18 -34.95
C ARG A 238 -22.08 -10.96 -34.21
N TYR A 239 -21.37 -11.16 -33.09
CA TYR A 239 -20.70 -10.08 -32.37
C TYR A 239 -19.62 -9.40 -33.23
N CYS A 240 -18.77 -10.18 -33.91
CA CYS A 240 -17.76 -9.64 -34.82
C CYS A 240 -18.37 -8.93 -36.03
N GLU A 241 -19.45 -9.47 -36.61
CA GLU A 241 -20.20 -8.83 -37.68
C GLU A 241 -20.81 -7.50 -37.22
N TRP A 242 -21.38 -7.47 -36.02
CA TRP A 242 -21.89 -6.25 -35.40
C TRP A 242 -20.78 -5.22 -35.16
N LEU A 243 -19.61 -5.63 -34.66
CA LEU A 243 -18.45 -4.74 -34.45
C LEU A 243 -17.88 -4.17 -35.75
N ARG A 244 -18.03 -4.92 -36.86
CA ARG A 244 -17.54 -4.52 -38.19
C ARG A 244 -18.46 -3.53 -38.90
N MET A 245 -19.71 -3.36 -38.46
CA MET A 245 -20.64 -2.42 -39.10
C MET A 245 -20.09 -0.99 -39.00
N GLY A 246 -20.13 -0.24 -40.10
CA GLY A 246 -19.73 1.18 -40.12
C GLY A 246 -20.35 2.02 -38.99
N PRO A 247 -21.69 2.01 -38.79
CA PRO A 247 -22.32 2.84 -37.76
C PRO A 247 -21.90 2.45 -36.33
N THR A 248 -21.72 1.16 -36.05
CA THR A 248 -21.31 0.70 -34.71
C THR A 248 -19.88 1.12 -34.40
N ARG A 249 -18.97 1.12 -35.38
CA ARG A 249 -17.61 1.63 -35.21
C ARG A 249 -17.60 3.13 -34.90
N TYR A 250 -18.38 3.94 -35.62
CA TYR A 250 -18.49 5.37 -35.32
C TYR A 250 -19.11 5.62 -33.94
N MET A 251 -20.14 4.86 -33.57
CA MET A 251 -20.75 4.92 -32.24
C MET A 251 -19.75 4.54 -31.14
N LEU A 252 -18.96 3.48 -31.31
CA LEU A 252 -17.95 3.05 -30.34
C LEU A 252 -16.84 4.10 -30.18
N VAL A 253 -16.38 4.70 -31.29
CA VAL A 253 -15.39 5.78 -31.23
C VAL A 253 -15.97 7.01 -30.53
N ALA A 254 -17.22 7.39 -30.83
CA ALA A 254 -17.89 8.50 -30.15
C ALA A 254 -18.05 8.23 -28.64
N LEU A 255 -18.41 7.01 -28.26
CA LEU A 255 -18.51 6.60 -26.86
C LEU A 255 -17.13 6.66 -26.18
N LEU A 256 -16.09 6.14 -26.81
CA LEU A 256 -14.71 6.15 -26.28
C LEU A 256 -14.19 7.57 -26.10
N VAL A 257 -14.45 8.46 -27.07
CA VAL A 257 -14.10 9.87 -26.99
C VAL A 257 -14.87 10.56 -25.86
N SER A 258 -16.17 10.28 -25.73
CA SER A 258 -16.97 10.83 -24.62
C SER A 258 -16.47 10.34 -23.26
N TYR A 259 -16.07 9.06 -23.16
CA TYR A 259 -15.47 8.48 -21.97
C TYR A 259 -14.15 9.16 -21.63
N TRP A 260 -13.27 9.40 -22.61
CA TRP A 260 -12.00 10.10 -22.38
C TRP A 260 -12.18 11.55 -21.98
N ILE A 261 -13.10 12.28 -22.62
CA ILE A 261 -13.42 13.66 -22.24
C ILE A 261 -13.94 13.70 -20.80
N TRP A 262 -14.85 12.77 -20.45
CA TRP A 262 -15.43 12.73 -19.12
C TRP A 262 -14.41 12.32 -18.06
N SER A 263 -13.57 11.33 -18.35
CA SER A 263 -12.45 10.93 -17.50
C SER A 263 -11.49 12.09 -17.27
N ALA A 264 -11.07 12.80 -18.34
CA ALA A 264 -10.15 13.93 -18.22
C ALA A 264 -10.75 15.07 -17.41
N TYR A 265 -12.04 15.39 -17.62
CA TYR A 265 -12.75 16.40 -16.85
C TYR A 265 -12.74 16.08 -15.34
N HIS A 266 -13.02 14.83 -14.97
CA HIS A 266 -13.02 14.42 -13.57
C HIS A 266 -11.63 14.31 -12.97
N THR A 267 -10.63 13.86 -13.74
CA THR A 267 -9.24 13.85 -13.30
C THR A 267 -8.75 15.26 -12.99
N LEU A 268 -9.15 16.27 -13.78
CA LEU A 268 -8.82 17.68 -13.51
C LEU A 268 -9.55 18.24 -12.28
N GLN A 269 -10.66 17.64 -11.86
CA GLN A 269 -11.39 18.01 -10.63
C GLN A 269 -11.01 17.16 -9.42
N MET A 270 -10.08 16.21 -9.57
CA MET A 270 -9.67 15.34 -8.48
C MET A 270 -8.91 16.16 -7.45
N HIS A 271 -9.48 16.26 -6.24
CA HIS A 271 -8.84 16.96 -5.14
C HIS A 271 -7.81 16.04 -4.47
N GLU A 272 -6.59 16.54 -4.30
CA GLU A 272 -5.51 15.84 -3.59
C GLU A 272 -5.73 15.97 -2.08
N ARG A 273 -6.61 15.12 -1.52
CA ARG A 273 -6.81 15.03 -0.07
C ARG A 273 -6.67 13.58 0.38
N PHE A 274 -5.51 13.26 0.95
CA PHE A 274 -5.35 12.05 1.74
C PHE A 274 -5.82 12.35 3.16
N SER A 275 -7.01 11.87 3.52
CA SER A 275 -7.57 12.05 4.85
C SER A 275 -7.36 10.74 5.64
N PRO A 276 -6.57 10.76 6.73
CA PRO A 276 -6.23 9.54 7.49
C PRO A 276 -7.44 8.82 8.08
N ASP A 277 -8.52 9.55 8.37
CA ASP A 277 -9.81 9.04 8.85
C ASP A 277 -10.41 7.94 7.96
N LYS A 278 -10.19 8.00 6.64
CA LYS A 278 -10.68 7.01 5.68
C LYS A 278 -9.88 5.70 5.68
N THR A 279 -8.73 5.68 6.34
CA THR A 279 -7.85 4.50 6.41
C THR A 279 -8.33 3.52 7.48
N PHE A 280 -9.01 4.02 8.51
CA PHE A 280 -9.46 3.25 9.66
C PHE A 280 -10.97 3.01 9.58
N ASP A 281 -11.46 1.99 10.31
CA ASP A 281 -12.90 1.87 10.51
C ASP A 281 -13.44 3.16 11.15
N SER A 282 -14.44 3.76 10.49
CA SER A 282 -15.18 4.94 10.94
C SER A 282 -15.71 4.86 12.38
N LYS A 283 -15.91 3.65 12.92
CA LYS A 283 -16.36 3.42 14.30
C LYS A 283 -15.22 3.28 15.31
N SER A 284 -13.98 3.26 14.86
CA SER A 284 -12.83 3.16 15.76
C SER A 284 -12.61 4.47 16.50
N GLN A 285 -12.25 4.39 17.79
CA GLN A 285 -11.89 5.58 18.57
C GLN A 285 -10.74 6.39 17.94
N LEU A 286 -9.86 5.73 17.18
CA LEU A 286 -8.77 6.37 16.46
C LEU A 286 -9.27 7.24 15.30
N ALA A 287 -10.25 6.75 14.52
CA ALA A 287 -10.87 7.56 13.48
C ALA A 287 -11.59 8.77 14.08
N GLU A 288 -12.30 8.58 15.18
CA GLU A 288 -12.97 9.70 15.85
C GLU A 288 -11.96 10.69 16.48
N SER A 289 -10.84 10.22 17.04
CA SER A 289 -9.79 11.10 17.57
C SER A 289 -9.12 11.90 16.44
N LEU A 290 -8.88 11.31 15.27
CA LEU A 290 -8.39 12.01 14.09
C LEU A 290 -9.35 13.11 13.63
N THR A 291 -10.65 12.83 13.54
CA THR A 291 -11.63 13.88 13.19
C THR A 291 -11.68 15.01 14.21
N TRP A 292 -11.39 14.70 15.48
CA TRP A 292 -11.29 15.70 16.54
C TRP A 292 -10.01 16.53 16.39
N PHE A 293 -8.88 15.91 16.08
CA PHE A 293 -7.61 16.59 15.79
C PHE A 293 -7.75 17.50 14.57
N ASP A 294 -8.32 17.02 13.48
CA ASP A 294 -8.58 17.83 12.27
C ASP A 294 -9.47 19.03 12.58
N ARG A 295 -10.50 18.89 13.42
CA ARG A 295 -11.32 20.03 13.85
C ARG A 295 -10.58 20.99 14.77
N ALA A 296 -9.69 20.49 15.61
CA ALA A 296 -8.92 21.28 16.57
C ALA A 296 -7.90 22.19 15.88
N PHE A 297 -7.21 21.62 14.89
CA PHE A 297 -6.09 22.25 14.19
C PHE A 297 -6.45 22.69 12.76
N ASN A 298 -7.74 22.65 12.39
CA ASN A 298 -8.20 22.98 11.03
C ASN A 298 -7.82 24.40 10.59
N ASP A 299 -7.80 25.33 11.55
CA ASP A 299 -7.56 26.75 11.27
C ASP A 299 -6.08 27.11 11.41
N HIS A 300 -5.35 26.46 12.33
CA HIS A 300 -3.95 26.77 12.65
C HIS A 300 -3.21 25.53 13.14
N GLU A 301 -2.03 25.28 12.58
CA GLU A 301 -1.11 24.22 13.00
C GLU A 301 0.15 24.83 13.62
N ILE A 302 0.70 24.18 14.65
CA ILE A 302 1.96 24.60 15.25
C ILE A 302 3.10 24.00 14.41
N PHE A 303 3.94 24.86 13.84
CA PHE A 303 5.17 24.47 13.14
C PHE A 303 6.38 24.87 13.98
N ASP A 304 7.17 23.88 14.39
CA ASP A 304 8.42 24.12 15.11
C ASP A 304 9.57 24.37 14.13
N ILE A 305 10.24 25.51 14.27
CA ILE A 305 11.41 25.87 13.46
C ILE A 305 12.67 25.57 14.26
N PHE A 306 13.37 24.52 13.84
CA PHE A 306 14.64 24.12 14.44
C PHE A 306 15.80 24.81 13.72
N VAL A 307 16.58 25.59 14.48
CA VAL A 307 17.83 26.18 14.01
C VAL A 307 18.95 25.18 14.30
N VAL A 308 19.38 24.44 13.27
CA VAL A 308 20.43 23.41 13.40
C VAL A 308 21.81 24.05 13.55
N ASP A 309 22.11 25.04 12.71
CA ASP A 309 23.34 25.82 12.74
C ASP A 309 22.99 27.29 13.05
N PRO A 310 23.18 27.75 14.30
CA PRO A 310 22.93 29.14 14.63
C PRO A 310 23.97 30.04 13.92
N PRO A 311 23.59 31.25 13.50
CA PRO A 311 24.55 32.20 12.94
C PRO A 311 25.58 32.60 14.00
N GLU A 312 26.66 33.31 13.63
CA GLU A 312 27.64 33.77 14.64
C GLU A 312 27.16 35.04 15.37
N ASN A 313 26.35 35.86 14.70
CA ASN A 313 25.87 37.14 15.18
C ASN A 313 24.36 37.14 15.45
N SER A 314 23.97 37.76 16.57
CA SER A 314 22.57 37.96 16.95
C SER A 314 21.77 38.84 15.98
N THR A 315 22.42 39.78 15.28
CA THR A 315 21.77 40.64 14.28
C THR A 315 21.21 39.85 13.11
N LEU A 316 21.96 38.85 12.63
CA LEU A 316 21.55 37.98 11.53
C LEU A 316 20.45 37.00 11.99
N LEU A 317 20.50 36.53 13.24
CA LEU A 317 19.41 35.76 13.86
C LEU A 317 18.09 36.56 13.89
N LEU A 318 18.15 37.83 14.32
CA LEU A 318 16.99 38.71 14.40
C LEU A 318 16.43 39.05 13.01
N GLU A 319 17.29 39.20 12.01
CA GLU A 319 16.88 39.37 10.61
C GLU A 319 16.12 38.13 10.11
N HIS A 320 16.63 36.92 10.36
CA HIS A 320 15.92 35.68 10.02
C HIS A 320 14.56 35.58 10.74
N ILE A 321 14.49 35.94 12.02
CA ILE A 321 13.23 35.96 12.76
C ILE A 321 12.24 36.97 12.16
N ASN A 322 12.71 38.14 11.73
CA ASN A 322 11.86 39.13 11.04
C ASN A 322 11.34 38.62 9.69
N THR A 323 12.19 37.94 8.91
CA THR A 323 11.73 37.31 7.66
C THR A 323 10.67 36.25 7.93
N LEU A 324 10.79 35.48 9.02
CA LEU A 324 9.74 34.55 9.43
C LEU A 324 8.45 35.32 9.72
N HIS A 325 8.47 36.37 10.54
CA HIS A 325 7.26 37.17 10.82
C HIS A 325 6.60 37.80 9.58
N SER A 326 7.31 37.93 8.46
CA SER A 326 6.74 38.44 7.20
C SER A 326 6.00 37.40 6.35
N LEU A 327 5.93 36.13 6.77
CA LEU A 327 5.22 35.09 6.04
C LEU A 327 3.69 35.26 6.19
N ASP A 328 2.97 35.21 5.05
CA ASP A 328 1.53 35.45 4.97
C ASP A 328 0.64 34.41 5.70
N TYR A 329 1.20 33.25 6.06
CA TYR A 329 0.47 32.12 6.66
C TYR A 329 0.56 32.08 8.20
N LEU A 330 1.09 33.13 8.82
CA LEU A 330 1.29 33.19 10.26
C LEU A 330 0.11 33.84 10.97
N CYS A 331 -0.20 33.38 12.17
CA CYS A 331 -1.20 34.01 13.02
C CYS A 331 -0.78 35.45 13.37
N ASP A 332 -1.74 36.38 13.39
CA ASP A 332 -1.51 37.72 13.90
C ASP A 332 -1.07 37.66 15.38
N ASN A 333 0.02 38.34 15.72
CA ASN A 333 0.58 38.46 17.09
C ASN A 333 1.14 37.16 17.73
N PHE A 334 1.79 36.28 16.98
CA PHE A 334 2.59 35.22 17.61
C PHE A 334 3.93 35.79 18.13
N THR A 335 4.35 35.37 19.33
CA THR A 335 5.63 35.75 19.93
C THR A 335 6.57 34.55 20.00
N THR A 336 7.79 34.71 19.50
CA THR A 336 8.84 33.68 19.67
C THR A 336 9.50 33.81 21.04
N TRP A 337 10.04 32.70 21.57
CA TRP A 337 10.77 32.73 22.85
C TRP A 337 11.97 33.70 22.82
N VAL A 338 12.58 33.88 21.63
CA VAL A 338 13.69 34.82 21.41
C VAL A 338 13.22 36.28 21.60
N ARG A 339 12.03 36.63 21.11
CA ARG A 339 11.44 37.97 21.33
C ARG A 339 11.06 38.20 22.79
N THR A 340 10.53 37.18 23.46
CA THR A 340 10.26 37.24 24.91
C THR A 340 11.55 37.43 25.71
N TYR A 341 12.63 36.78 25.31
CA TYR A 341 13.96 36.95 25.91
C TYR A 341 14.50 38.38 25.69
N GLU A 342 14.42 38.90 24.47
CA GLU A 342 14.86 40.26 24.11
C GLU A 342 14.08 41.34 24.88
N GLN A 343 12.78 41.15 25.08
CA GLN A 343 11.92 42.07 25.83
C GLN A 343 12.24 42.10 27.33
N GLU A 344 12.74 41.01 27.91
CA GLU A 344 13.00 40.93 29.35
C GLU A 344 14.43 41.34 29.72
N TYR A 345 15.42 40.90 28.94
CA TYR A 345 16.83 41.08 29.29
C TYR A 345 17.54 42.18 28.51
N HIS A 346 16.93 42.69 27.44
CA HIS A 346 17.48 43.74 26.58
C HIS A 346 18.98 43.55 26.22
N PRO A 347 19.39 42.37 25.71
CA PRO A 347 20.78 42.10 25.37
C PRO A 347 21.27 43.01 24.24
N GLU A 348 22.54 43.43 24.31
CA GLU A 348 23.15 44.19 23.20
C GLU A 348 23.41 43.28 21.99
N PRO A 349 23.19 43.76 20.76
CA PRO A 349 23.45 42.98 19.56
C PRO A 349 24.96 42.74 19.40
N GLY A 350 25.36 41.48 19.55
CA GLY A 350 26.74 41.02 19.48
C GLY A 350 26.86 39.53 19.14
N PRO A 351 27.98 38.88 19.48
CA PRO A 351 28.14 37.44 19.31
C PRO A 351 27.09 36.69 20.14
N LEU A 352 26.59 35.59 19.59
CA LEU A 352 25.43 34.87 20.16
C LEU A 352 25.64 34.36 21.59
N GLN A 353 26.88 34.08 21.97
CA GLN A 353 27.23 33.62 23.31
C GLN A 353 27.06 34.71 24.38
N GLU A 354 27.35 35.96 24.03
CA GLU A 354 27.11 37.13 24.91
C GLU A 354 25.62 37.51 24.89
N TYR A 355 24.99 37.43 23.71
CA TYR A 355 23.56 37.73 23.56
C TYR A 355 22.66 36.82 24.43
N PHE A 356 23.02 35.55 24.60
CA PHE A 356 22.26 34.57 25.40
C PHE A 356 22.88 34.25 26.77
N GLU A 357 23.69 35.14 27.35
CA GLU A 357 24.34 34.90 28.65
C GLU A 357 23.34 34.56 29.78
N GLN A 358 22.17 35.22 29.78
CA GLN A 358 21.10 35.00 30.78
C GLN A 358 20.06 33.94 30.37
N LEU A 359 20.35 33.13 29.35
CA LEU A 359 19.44 32.07 28.91
C LEU A 359 19.12 31.04 30.03
N PRO A 360 20.06 30.61 30.89
CA PRO A 360 19.75 29.65 31.95
C PRO A 360 18.71 30.16 32.96
N THR A 361 18.77 31.44 33.33
CA THR A 361 17.81 32.06 34.26
C THR A 361 16.45 32.24 33.61
N PHE A 362 16.39 32.64 32.34
CA PHE A 362 15.16 32.69 31.55
C PHE A 362 14.46 31.33 31.48
N ILE A 363 15.21 30.27 31.15
CA ILE A 363 14.67 28.90 31.05
C ILE A 363 14.14 28.39 32.40
N HIS A 364 14.73 28.80 33.52
CA HIS A 364 14.22 28.46 34.86
C HIS A 364 12.91 29.21 35.18
N LYS A 365 12.78 30.45 34.72
CA LYS A 365 11.57 31.28 34.92
C LYS A 365 10.40 30.84 34.02
N TYR A 366 10.70 30.40 32.80
CA TYR A 366 9.72 29.94 31.81
C TYR A 366 9.88 28.43 31.54
N PRO A 367 9.51 27.55 32.48
CA PRO A 367 9.69 26.11 32.32
C PRO A 367 8.85 25.53 31.18
N HIS A 368 7.76 26.19 30.76
CA HIS A 368 6.96 25.78 29.61
C HIS A 368 7.67 25.98 28.26
N LEU A 369 8.66 26.87 28.18
CA LEU A 369 9.50 27.04 26.99
C LEU A 369 10.54 25.93 26.86
N LYS A 370 10.71 25.08 27.89
CA LYS A 370 11.36 23.78 27.75
C LYS A 370 10.42 22.83 27.00
N PHE A 371 10.16 23.11 25.72
CA PHE A 371 9.30 22.28 24.89
C PHE A 371 9.89 20.89 24.60
N LEU A 372 11.18 20.67 24.90
CA LEU A 372 11.74 19.35 25.08
C LEU A 372 11.95 19.05 26.56
N VAL A 373 11.02 18.31 27.16
CA VAL A 373 11.35 17.53 28.36
C VAL A 373 12.12 16.30 27.87
N HIS A 374 13.45 16.38 27.93
CA HIS A 374 14.33 15.25 27.67
C HIS A 374 14.16 14.24 28.82
N PHE A 375 13.21 13.30 28.67
CA PHE A 375 13.17 12.12 29.53
C PHE A 375 14.24 11.14 29.05
N THR A 376 15.47 11.33 29.52
CA THR A 376 16.48 10.27 29.44
C THR A 376 16.14 9.24 30.51
N LEU A 377 15.36 8.23 30.15
CA LEU A 377 15.21 7.04 30.98
C LEU A 377 16.58 6.37 31.06
N ASN A 378 17.24 6.52 32.21
CA ASN A 378 18.45 5.75 32.48
C ASN A 378 18.08 4.26 32.45
N GLY A 379 19.05 3.36 32.20
CA GLY A 379 18.80 1.91 32.07
C GLY A 379 18.05 1.24 33.25
N GLU A 380 17.82 1.97 34.34
CA GLU A 380 17.07 1.58 35.53
C GLU A 380 15.57 1.97 35.49
N GLY A 381 15.11 2.70 34.46
CA GLY A 381 13.68 2.99 34.25
C GLY A 381 13.11 4.13 35.09
N SER A 382 13.93 5.11 35.50
CA SER A 382 13.49 6.37 36.13
C SER A 382 13.70 7.58 35.21
#